data_AF-A0A376YF74-F1
#
_entry.id   AF-A0A376YF74-F1
#
_cell.length_a   1.000
_cell.length_b   1.000
_cell.length_c   1.000
_cell.angle_alpha   90.00
_cell.angle_beta   90.00
_cell.angle_gamma   90.00
#
_symmetry.space_group_name_H-M   'P 1'
#
loop_
_entity.id
_entity.type
_entity.pdbx_description
1 polymer ?
#
loop_
_entity_poly.entity_id
_entity_poly.type
_entity_poly.pdbx_seq_one_letter_code
_entity_poly.pdbx_strand_id
1 'polypeptide(L)'
;MNRQSDEYSGEWETPFHFLLCHLFSVATDWAEQCEWIDEKEIPQENKEIDNFDLHYISKEATKLLGAMLQLVMPNKKLTLKSRKHILDIVVSCYIRLKRNKKLKDVADSLLIFTTRGEGNSAPPHYRRELLEIFNTLDDYRLRTDAPEFRAAIESAIQARPN
;
A
#
# COMPACT_ATOMS: atom_id res chain seq x y z
N MET A 1 5.43 -16.69 -27.63
CA MET A 1 5.06 -16.39 -26.23
C MET A 1 3.62 -15.93 -26.23
N ASN A 2 2.71 -16.75 -25.69
CA ASN A 2 1.29 -16.42 -25.62
C ASN A 2 1.10 -15.20 -24.72
N ARG A 3 0.65 -14.09 -25.31
CA ARG A 3 -0.03 -13.02 -24.58
C ARG A 3 -1.29 -13.65 -24.01
N GLN A 4 -1.39 -13.75 -22.69
CA GLN A 4 -2.63 -14.18 -22.04
C GLN A 4 -3.73 -13.18 -22.44
N SER A 5 -4.62 -13.63 -23.30
CA SER A 5 -5.93 -13.01 -23.54
C SER A 5 -6.81 -13.34 -22.34
N ASP A 6 -6.69 -12.55 -21.28
CA ASP A 6 -7.53 -12.63 -20.06
C ASP A 6 -8.90 -11.94 -20.30
N GLU A 7 -9.57 -12.25 -21.41
CA GLU A 7 -10.98 -11.89 -21.60
C GLU A 7 -11.85 -12.99 -20.99
N TYR A 8 -12.18 -12.76 -19.71
CA TYR A 8 -13.35 -13.26 -18.98
C TYR A 8 -13.51 -14.79 -18.85
N SER A 9 -13.11 -15.33 -17.69
CA SER A 9 -13.76 -16.49 -17.09
C SER A 9 -14.30 -16.10 -15.72
N GLY A 10 -15.59 -16.36 -15.48
CA GLY A 10 -16.36 -15.81 -14.37
C GLY A 10 -15.94 -16.33 -12.99
N GLU A 11 -14.92 -15.71 -12.39
CA GLU A 11 -14.68 -15.83 -10.95
C GLU A 11 -15.28 -14.62 -10.25
N TRP A 12 -16.50 -14.79 -9.73
CA TRP A 12 -16.75 -14.20 -8.44
C TRP A 12 -15.78 -14.80 -7.43
N GLU A 13 -15.31 -13.93 -6.56
CA GLU A 13 -14.21 -14.07 -5.63
C GLU A 13 -14.25 -15.41 -4.89
N THR A 14 -13.20 -16.23 -5.04
CA THR A 14 -13.04 -17.35 -4.11
C THR A 14 -13.07 -16.78 -2.68
N PRO A 15 -13.57 -17.50 -1.68
CA PRO A 15 -13.51 -17.04 -0.29
C PRO A 15 -12.11 -16.56 0.12
N PHE A 16 -11.07 -17.15 -0.48
CA PHE A 16 -9.70 -16.72 -0.32
C PHE A 16 -9.40 -15.32 -0.89
N HIS A 17 -9.90 -14.99 -2.10
CA HIS A 17 -9.75 -13.64 -2.65
C HIS A 17 -10.45 -12.60 -1.78
N PHE A 18 -11.68 -12.87 -1.36
CA PHE A 18 -12.41 -11.99 -0.43
C PHE A 18 -11.63 -11.77 0.86
N LEU A 19 -11.18 -12.86 1.51
CA LEU A 19 -10.41 -12.77 2.74
C LEU A 19 -9.11 -11.97 2.55
N LEU A 20 -8.41 -12.19 1.43
CA LEU A 20 -7.19 -11.45 1.14
C LEU A 20 -7.49 -9.96 0.97
N CYS A 21 -8.47 -9.58 0.15
CA CYS A 21 -8.87 -8.18 0.00
C CYS A 21 -9.31 -7.56 1.33
N HIS A 22 -10.06 -8.32 2.14
CA HIS A 22 -10.52 -7.87 3.45
C HIS A 22 -9.35 -7.58 4.40
N LEU A 23 -8.30 -8.39 4.40
CA LEU A 23 -7.08 -8.11 5.19
C LEU A 23 -6.43 -6.79 4.78
N PHE A 24 -6.37 -6.50 3.47
CA PHE A 24 -5.88 -5.20 2.99
C PHE A 24 -6.81 -4.07 3.42
N SER A 25 -8.13 -4.22 3.29
CA SER A 25 -9.09 -3.20 3.72
C SER A 25 -8.98 -2.88 5.21
N VAL A 26 -8.90 -3.90 6.08
CA VAL A 26 -8.73 -3.69 7.52
C VAL A 26 -7.43 -2.95 7.84
N ALA A 27 -6.33 -3.33 7.17
CA ALA A 27 -5.06 -2.64 7.35
C ALA A 27 -5.08 -1.20 6.82
N THR A 28 -5.80 -0.90 5.73
CA THR A 28 -6.02 0.48 5.27
C THR A 28 -6.88 1.28 6.25
N ASP A 29 -7.88 0.66 6.87
CA ASP A 29 -8.70 1.33 7.88
C ASP A 29 -7.84 1.76 9.08
N TRP A 30 -6.96 0.88 9.58
CA TRP A 30 -6.03 1.23 10.66
C TRP A 30 -5.02 2.31 10.26
N ALA A 31 -4.58 2.34 9.00
CA ALA A 31 -3.73 3.40 8.48
C ALA A 31 -4.47 4.76 8.47
N GLU A 32 -5.77 4.77 8.17
CA GLU A 32 -6.56 5.99 8.01
C GLU A 32 -7.22 6.49 9.30
N GLN A 33 -7.43 5.60 10.29
CA GLN A 33 -8.13 5.93 11.53
C GLN A 33 -7.48 7.07 12.33
N CYS A 34 -6.18 7.32 12.15
CA CYS A 34 -5.49 8.46 12.75
C CYS A 34 -6.10 9.82 12.37
N GLU A 35 -6.88 9.91 11.27
CA GLU A 35 -7.65 11.10 10.91
C GLU A 35 -8.60 11.57 12.01
N TRP A 36 -9.11 10.63 12.81
CA TRP A 36 -10.13 10.86 13.84
C TRP A 36 -9.53 11.11 15.23
N ILE A 37 -8.21 11.06 15.38
CA ILE A 37 -7.56 11.27 16.68
C ILE A 37 -7.52 12.78 16.96
N ASP A 38 -8.17 13.21 18.04
CA ASP A 38 -7.93 14.54 18.61
C ASP A 38 -6.74 14.48 19.56
N GLU A 39 -5.63 15.10 19.16
CA GLU A 39 -4.41 15.16 19.96
C GLU A 39 -4.65 15.77 21.36
N LYS A 40 -5.69 16.59 21.53
CA LYS A 40 -6.04 17.20 22.83
C LYS A 40 -6.61 16.21 23.82
N GLU A 41 -7.18 15.10 23.35
CA GLU A 41 -7.73 14.04 24.20
C GLU A 41 -6.63 13.11 24.74
N ILE A 42 -5.41 13.21 24.20
CA ILE A 42 -4.27 12.39 24.62
C ILE A 42 -3.69 12.97 25.91
N PRO A 43 -3.60 12.17 27.01
CA PRO A 43 -2.97 12.62 28.26
C PRO A 43 -1.54 13.13 28.05
N GLN A 44 -1.20 14.25 28.69
CA GLN A 44 0.12 14.88 28.56
C GLN A 44 1.26 13.93 28.95
N GLU A 45 1.05 13.10 29.97
CA GLU A 45 2.01 12.07 30.42
C GLU A 45 2.40 11.11 29.29
N ASN A 46 1.48 10.78 28.38
CA ASN A 46 1.77 9.92 27.23
C ASN A 46 2.59 10.63 26.16
N LYS A 47 2.39 11.94 25.99
CA LYS A 47 3.10 12.76 25.00
C LYS A 47 4.55 13.02 25.40
N GLU A 48 4.85 12.96 26.69
CA GLU A 48 6.18 13.17 27.25
C GLU A 48 7.03 11.88 27.29
N ILE A 49 6.45 10.73 26.90
CA ILE A 49 7.20 9.47 26.74
C ILE A 49 8.19 9.63 25.58
N ASP A 50 9.44 9.18 25.81
CA ASP A 50 10.47 9.13 24.77
C ASP A 50 9.95 8.38 23.53
N ASN A 51 10.08 9.02 22.36
CA ASN A 51 9.61 8.51 21.07
C ASN A 51 8.09 8.37 20.93
N PHE A 52 7.30 9.16 21.66
CA PHE A 52 5.86 9.26 21.39
C PHE A 52 5.61 9.62 19.92
N ASP A 53 4.85 8.78 19.23
CA ASP A 53 4.42 8.98 17.85
C ASP A 53 2.90 8.86 17.80
N LEU A 54 2.25 10.01 17.57
CA LEU A 54 0.80 10.13 17.44
C LEU A 54 0.23 9.14 16.41
N HIS A 55 0.99 8.86 15.36
CA HIS A 55 0.57 8.02 14.25
C HIS A 55 1.21 6.64 14.25
N TYR A 56 1.77 6.18 15.38
CA TYR A 56 2.47 4.90 15.49
C TYR A 56 1.67 3.73 14.92
N ILE A 57 0.42 3.55 15.37
CA ILE A 57 -0.45 2.45 14.94
C ILE A 57 -0.69 2.52 13.43
N SER A 58 -0.98 3.71 12.91
CA SER A 58 -1.21 3.89 11.48
C SER A 58 0.05 3.61 10.66
N LYS A 59 1.23 4.03 11.12
CA LYS A 59 2.50 3.70 10.46
C LYS A 59 2.81 2.20 10.48
N GLU A 60 2.58 1.51 11.58
CA GLU A 60 2.72 0.05 11.65
C GLU A 60 1.72 -0.67 10.72
N ALA A 61 0.50 -0.15 10.57
CA ALA A 61 -0.46 -0.64 9.58
C ALA A 61 0.07 -0.45 8.15
N THR A 62 0.70 0.69 7.84
CA THR A 62 1.34 0.89 6.53
C THR A 62 2.52 -0.05 6.26
N LYS A 63 3.27 -0.40 7.31
CA LYS A 63 4.33 -1.42 7.25
C LYS A 63 3.76 -2.80 6.95
N LEU A 64 2.66 -3.18 7.62
CA LEU A 64 1.93 -4.42 7.33
C LEU A 64 1.43 -4.45 5.88
N LEU A 65 0.83 -3.37 5.37
CA LEU A 65 0.40 -3.25 3.97
C LEU A 65 1.57 -3.51 3.01
N GLY A 66 2.72 -2.89 3.26
CA GLY A 66 3.93 -3.11 2.47
C GLY A 66 4.42 -4.56 2.50
N ALA A 67 4.43 -5.20 3.66
CA ALA A 67 4.83 -6.60 3.80
C ALA A 67 3.87 -7.55 3.07
N MET A 68 2.55 -7.32 3.18
CA MET A 68 1.56 -8.13 2.46
C MET A 68 1.67 -7.95 0.94
N LEU A 69 1.89 -6.72 0.43
CA LEU A 69 2.10 -6.49 -1.00
C LEU A 69 3.32 -7.26 -1.53
N GLN A 70 4.41 -7.33 -0.76
CA GLN A 70 5.60 -8.08 -1.15
C GLN A 70 5.33 -9.58 -1.36
N LEU A 71 4.35 -10.14 -0.65
CA LEU A 71 3.91 -11.53 -0.84
C LEU A 71 2.91 -11.67 -2.00
N VAL A 72 2.02 -10.69 -2.18
CA VAL A 72 0.90 -10.76 -3.13
C VAL A 72 1.30 -10.42 -4.55
N MET A 73 2.05 -9.32 -4.76
CA MET A 73 2.36 -8.82 -6.10
C MET A 73 3.10 -9.85 -6.99
N PRO A 74 4.16 -10.55 -6.52
CA PRO A 74 4.87 -11.52 -7.35
C PRO A 74 4.15 -12.89 -7.43
N ASN A 75 3.04 -13.09 -6.71
CA ASN A 75 2.38 -14.38 -6.62
C ASN A 75 1.53 -14.68 -7.87
N LYS A 76 2.08 -15.50 -8.77
CA LYS A 76 1.44 -15.91 -10.03
C LYS A 76 0.26 -16.87 -9.85
N LYS A 77 0.01 -17.39 -8.63
CA LYS A 77 -1.21 -18.15 -8.32
C LYS A 77 -2.43 -17.24 -8.17
N LEU A 78 -2.21 -15.94 -7.95
CA LEU A 78 -3.26 -14.94 -7.96
C LEU A 78 -3.44 -14.39 -9.37
N THR A 79 -4.70 -14.22 -9.78
CA THR A 79 -5.03 -13.59 -11.06
C THR A 79 -4.50 -12.16 -11.10
N LEU A 80 -4.23 -11.64 -12.31
CA LEU A 80 -3.85 -10.24 -12.46
C LEU A 80 -4.95 -9.30 -11.93
N LYS A 81 -6.23 -9.63 -12.18
CA LYS A 81 -7.37 -8.87 -11.66
C LYS A 81 -7.34 -8.74 -10.15
N SER A 82 -7.12 -9.83 -9.41
CA SER A 82 -7.04 -9.80 -7.94
C SER A 82 -5.87 -8.96 -7.44
N ARG A 83 -4.69 -9.09 -8.08
CA ARG A 83 -3.51 -8.28 -7.71
C ARG A 83 -3.70 -6.80 -8.00
N LYS A 84 -4.33 -6.45 -9.13
CA LYS A 84 -4.73 -5.08 -9.45
C LYS A 84 -5.69 -4.52 -8.40
N HIS A 85 -6.72 -5.28 -8.02
CA HIS A 85 -7.70 -4.83 -7.03
C HIS A 85 -7.07 -4.57 -5.65
N ILE A 86 -6.17 -5.45 -5.21
CA ILE A 86 -5.41 -5.24 -3.97
C ILE A 86 -4.53 -3.99 -4.06
N LEU A 87 -3.85 -3.79 -5.19
CA LEU A 87 -3.02 -2.59 -5.37
C LEU A 87 -3.86 -1.31 -5.42
N ASP A 88 -5.04 -1.36 -6.03
CA ASP A 88 -6.02 -0.26 -6.01
C ASP A 88 -6.39 0.13 -4.58
N ILE A 89 -6.74 -0.83 -3.71
CA ILE A 89 -7.04 -0.56 -2.29
C ILE A 89 -5.91 0.24 -1.62
N VAL A 90 -4.65 -0.16 -1.83
CA VAL A 90 -3.48 0.50 -1.24
C VAL A 90 -3.21 1.88 -1.84
N VAL A 91 -3.29 2.03 -3.16
CA VAL A 91 -3.06 3.31 -3.84
C VAL A 91 -4.17 4.31 -3.48
N SER A 92 -5.42 3.84 -3.40
CA SER A 92 -6.56 4.63 -2.94
C SER A 92 -6.37 5.12 -1.51
N CYS A 93 -5.86 4.26 -0.60
CA CYS A 93 -5.49 4.65 0.76
C CYS A 93 -4.41 5.74 0.77
N TYR A 94 -3.34 5.57 0.00
CA TYR A 94 -2.30 6.58 -0.15
C TYR A 94 -2.86 7.93 -0.60
N ILE A 95 -3.74 7.95 -1.60
CA ILE A 95 -4.37 9.18 -2.10
C ILE A 95 -5.19 9.86 -0.99
N ARG A 96 -5.97 9.09 -0.21
CA ARG A 96 -6.76 9.64 0.91
C ARG A 96 -5.86 10.24 1.99
N LEU A 97 -4.86 9.50 2.47
CA LEU A 97 -3.89 9.97 3.46
C LEU A 97 -3.18 11.25 2.98
N LYS A 98 -2.72 11.27 1.72
CA LYS A 98 -2.01 12.41 1.13
C LYS A 98 -2.88 13.67 1.05
N ARG A 99 -4.19 13.54 0.81
CA ARG A 99 -5.11 14.69 0.72
C ARG A 99 -5.23 15.42 2.06
N ASN A 100 -5.08 14.71 3.18
CA ASN A 100 -5.06 15.32 4.50
C ASN A 100 -3.63 15.69 4.93
N LYS A 101 -3.30 16.98 4.94
CA LYS A 101 -1.96 17.48 5.29
C LYS A 101 -1.46 17.04 6.67
N LYS A 102 -2.36 16.74 7.61
CA LYS A 102 -2.00 16.26 8.95
C LYS A 102 -1.46 14.83 8.95
N LEU A 103 -1.83 14.04 7.94
CA LEU A 103 -1.48 12.61 7.82
C LEU A 103 -0.34 12.38 6.84
N LYS A 104 0.43 13.43 6.51
CA LYS A 104 1.51 13.38 5.53
C LYS A 104 2.56 12.34 5.90
N ASP A 105 2.93 12.25 7.16
CA ASP A 105 3.92 11.29 7.65
C ASP A 105 3.44 9.84 7.49
N VAL A 106 2.14 9.56 7.71
CA VAL A 106 1.54 8.24 7.43
C VAL A 106 1.55 7.93 5.93
N ALA A 107 1.19 8.91 5.09
CA ALA A 107 1.25 8.75 3.64
C ALA A 107 2.68 8.47 3.15
N ASP A 108 3.67 9.17 3.70
CA ASP A 108 5.09 8.98 3.39
C ASP A 108 5.59 7.61 3.91
N SER A 109 5.15 7.16 5.10
CA SER A 109 5.42 5.81 5.60
C SER A 109 4.85 4.73 4.68
N LEU A 110 3.59 4.87 4.24
CA LEU A 110 2.98 3.94 3.29
C LEU A 110 3.77 3.86 1.99
N LEU A 111 4.16 5.01 1.45
CA LEU A 111 4.96 5.08 0.24
C LEU A 111 6.29 4.34 0.41
N ILE A 112 7.00 4.55 1.52
CA ILE A 112 8.28 3.89 1.80
C ILE A 112 8.11 2.38 1.94
N PHE A 113 7.21 1.92 2.81
CA PHE A 113 7.06 0.50 3.11
C PHE A 113 6.52 -0.31 1.93
N THR A 114 5.62 0.27 1.14
CA THR A 114 5.08 -0.42 -0.05
C THR A 114 6.08 -0.46 -1.20
N THR A 115 6.97 0.53 -1.35
CA THR A 115 7.90 0.57 -2.49
C THR A 115 9.27 0.00 -2.17
N ARG A 116 9.91 0.48 -1.10
CA ARG A 116 11.27 0.11 -0.68
C ARG A 116 11.27 -0.99 0.37
N GLY A 117 10.16 -1.18 1.08
CA GLY A 117 10.12 -2.06 2.24
C GLY A 117 10.85 -1.46 3.44
N GLU A 118 10.67 -2.07 4.61
CA GLU A 118 11.37 -1.65 5.82
C GLU A 118 12.88 -1.71 5.61
N GLY A 119 13.57 -0.60 5.90
CA GLY A 119 15.02 -0.51 5.73
C GLY A 119 15.49 -0.79 4.29
N ASN A 120 14.68 -0.53 3.26
CA ASN A 120 15.02 -0.78 1.85
C ASN A 120 15.22 -2.28 1.51
N SER A 121 14.55 -3.16 2.25
CA SER A 121 14.63 -4.63 2.10
C SER A 121 13.79 -5.22 0.98
N ALA A 122 12.87 -4.46 0.36
CA ALA A 122 11.95 -5.03 -0.62
C ALA A 122 12.70 -5.62 -1.83
N PRO A 123 12.43 -6.87 -2.25
CA PRO A 123 13.20 -7.51 -3.32
C PRO A 123 13.10 -6.78 -4.68
N PRO A 124 14.17 -6.76 -5.51
CA PRO A 124 14.12 -6.12 -6.83
C PRO A 124 13.03 -6.65 -7.76
N HIS A 125 12.73 -7.95 -7.71
CA HIS A 125 11.68 -8.55 -8.54
C HIS A 125 10.29 -8.05 -8.13
N TYR A 126 10.04 -7.89 -6.82
CA TYR A 126 8.81 -7.30 -6.30
C TYR A 126 8.62 -5.87 -6.81
N ARG A 127 9.67 -5.03 -6.75
CA ARG A 127 9.59 -3.64 -7.18
C ARG A 127 9.20 -3.50 -8.66
N ARG A 128 9.70 -4.41 -9.51
CA ARG A 128 9.35 -4.45 -10.95
C ARG A 128 7.91 -4.91 -11.17
N GLU A 129 7.49 -5.99 -10.52
CA GLU A 129 6.11 -6.49 -10.60
C GLU A 129 5.11 -5.44 -10.09
N LEU A 130 5.45 -4.73 -9.01
CA LEU A 130 4.65 -3.63 -8.48
C LEU A 130 4.47 -2.52 -9.53
N LEU A 131 5.55 -2.10 -10.22
CA LEU A 131 5.46 -1.08 -11.27
C LEU A 131 4.64 -1.56 -12.46
N GLU A 132 4.83 -2.81 -12.89
CA GLU A 132 4.08 -3.40 -14.00
C GLU A 132 2.58 -3.42 -13.69
N ILE A 133 2.19 -3.94 -12.52
CA ILE A 133 0.79 -3.99 -12.10
C ILE A 133 0.22 -2.58 -11.95
N PHE A 134 0.96 -1.64 -11.32
CA PHE A 134 0.54 -0.24 -11.18
C PHE A 134 0.22 0.41 -12.54
N ASN A 135 1.06 0.18 -13.55
CA ASN A 135 0.85 0.75 -14.88
C ASN A 135 -0.37 0.17 -15.59
N THR A 136 -0.79 -1.04 -15.21
CA THR A 136 -1.97 -1.72 -15.74
C THR A 136 -3.26 -1.44 -14.96
N LEU A 137 -3.23 -0.61 -13.91
CA LEU A 137 -4.45 -0.23 -13.18
C LEU A 137 -5.44 0.46 -14.14
N ASP A 138 -6.67 -0.07 -14.14
CA ASP A 138 -7.69 0.30 -15.13
C ASP A 138 -8.25 1.71 -14.87
N ASP A 139 -8.21 2.18 -13.62
CA ASP A 139 -8.62 3.54 -13.27
C ASP A 139 -7.49 4.56 -13.57
N TYR A 140 -7.71 5.34 -14.64
CA TYR A 140 -6.85 6.45 -15.01
C TYR A 140 -6.75 7.52 -13.91
N ARG A 141 -7.79 7.70 -13.09
CA ARG A 141 -7.79 8.66 -11.98
C ARG A 141 -6.81 8.25 -10.89
N LEU A 142 -6.73 6.98 -10.54
CA LEU A 142 -5.72 6.50 -9.56
C LEU A 142 -4.30 6.78 -10.02
N ARG A 143 -4.00 6.52 -11.29
CA ARG A 143 -2.66 6.80 -11.86
C ARG A 143 -2.37 8.30 -11.94
N THR A 144 -3.39 9.12 -12.19
CA THR A 144 -3.26 10.59 -12.26
C THR A 144 -3.15 11.23 -10.88
N ASP A 145 -3.84 10.68 -9.88
CA ASP A 145 -3.91 11.20 -8.52
C ASP A 145 -2.75 10.74 -7.63
N ALA A 146 -2.03 9.68 -8.03
CA ALA A 146 -0.87 9.13 -7.31
C ALA A 146 0.46 9.16 -8.09
N PRO A 147 0.87 10.30 -8.70
CA PRO A 147 2.12 10.38 -9.46
C PRO A 147 3.36 10.15 -8.59
N GLU A 148 3.33 10.57 -7.32
CA GLU A 148 4.42 10.32 -6.37
C GLU A 148 4.53 8.84 -5.99
N PHE A 149 3.41 8.10 -5.98
CA PHE A 149 3.43 6.66 -5.78
C PHE A 149 4.22 5.96 -6.87
N ARG A 150 3.92 6.30 -8.13
CA ARG A 150 4.67 5.81 -9.28
C ARG A 150 6.15 6.20 -9.20
N ALA A 151 6.45 7.47 -8.95
CA ALA A 151 7.82 7.96 -8.87
C ALA A 151 8.61 7.26 -7.74
N ALA A 152 7.97 6.93 -6.62
CA ALA A 152 8.59 6.19 -5.53
C ALA A 152 8.90 4.74 -5.93
N ILE A 153 8.01 4.07 -6.68
CA ILE A 153 8.31 2.73 -7.21
C ILE A 153 9.51 2.80 -8.17
N GLU A 154 9.51 3.74 -9.11
CA GLU A 154 10.61 3.92 -10.08
C GLU A 154 11.94 4.23 -9.37
N SER A 155 11.92 5.10 -8.35
CA SER A 155 13.08 5.37 -7.50
C SER A 155 13.54 4.11 -6.74
N ALA A 156 12.61 3.34 -6.20
CA ALA A 156 12.94 2.10 -5.48
C ALA A 156 13.59 1.07 -6.41
N ILE A 157 13.21 0.98 -7.69
CA ILE A 157 13.84 0.06 -8.65
C ILE A 157 15.32 0.43 -8.88
N GLN A 158 15.66 1.72 -8.86
CA GLN A 158 17.04 2.20 -9.05
C GLN A 158 17.90 2.05 -7.79
N ALA A 159 17.28 2.05 -6.61
CA ALA A 159 17.98 1.85 -5.35
C ALA A 159 18.47 0.41 -5.21
N ARG A 160 19.75 0.23 -4.84
CA ARG A 160 20.26 -1.09 -4.43
C ARG A 160 19.56 -1.48 -3.12
N PRO A 161 18.98 -2.69 -2.98
CA PRO A 161 18.47 -3.17 -1.70
C PRO A 161 19.60 -3.21 -0.67
N ASN A 162 19.25 -3.00 0.60
CA ASN A 162 20.18 -3.14 1.72
C ASN A 162 20.45 -4.61 2.05
#